data_AF-A0A257LAD4-F1
#
_entry.id   AF-A0A257LAD4-F1
#
_cell.length_a   1.000
_cell.length_b   1.000
_cell.length_c   1.000
_cell.angle_alpha   90.00
_cell.angle_beta   90.00
_cell.angle_gamma   90.00
#
_symmetry.space_group_name_H-M   'P 1'
#
loop_
_entity.id
_entity.type
_entity.pdbx_description
1 polymer ?
#
loop_
_entity_poly.entity_id
_entity_poly.type
_entity_poly.pdbx_seq_one_letter_code
_entity_poly.pdbx_strand_id
1 'polypeptide(L)'
;MKQLFPLLLLFLFACNSSNDKQTINTVNTDSNTLKTSIDSTPYLDQIDTCLLGDINADKIIDTAFVLPPKFEDPMDIHNGGCVNDDCTIKVRFSNGLPQFSFGQAISGRVYNIQDIDKDGISEILLCPGWFQGCWGLMRFYSLKNNVWEEFGSARAYMCDDENIAERVRIINKKTIDVSEDILDDTSERVKRTKRIFLKN
;
A
#
# COMPACT_ATOMS: atom_id res chain seq x y z
N MET A 1 -10.53 -65.96 -12.15
CA MET A 1 -9.08 -66.28 -12.25
C MET A 1 -8.70 -66.19 -13.72
N LYS A 2 -7.81 -65.36 -14.23
CA LYS A 2 -6.75 -64.50 -13.69
C LYS A 2 -6.73 -63.20 -14.52
N GLN A 3 -6.50 -62.07 -13.84
CA GLN A 3 -6.11 -60.80 -14.44
C GLN A 3 -4.70 -60.90 -15.02
N LEU A 4 -4.34 -60.05 -15.99
CA LEU A 4 -3.07 -59.33 -15.96
C LEU A 4 -3.12 -58.03 -16.78
N PHE A 5 -2.48 -57.01 -16.20
CA PHE A 5 -2.51 -55.57 -16.44
C PHE A 5 -1.85 -55.08 -17.75
N PRO A 6 -2.18 -53.85 -18.22
CA PRO A 6 -1.48 -53.17 -19.30
C PRO A 6 -0.19 -52.49 -18.81
N LEU A 7 0.85 -52.54 -19.64
CA LEU A 7 2.17 -51.96 -19.40
C LEU A 7 2.16 -50.46 -19.76
N LEU A 8 2.39 -49.63 -18.74
CA LEU A 8 2.56 -48.17 -18.81
C LEU A 8 4.01 -47.87 -19.25
N LEU A 9 4.20 -47.26 -20.43
CA LEU A 9 5.50 -46.76 -20.88
C LEU A 9 5.75 -45.37 -20.28
N LEU A 10 6.69 -45.28 -19.32
CA LEU A 10 7.24 -43.99 -18.85
C LEU A 10 8.33 -43.52 -19.83
N PHE A 11 8.14 -42.33 -20.41
CA PHE A 11 9.21 -41.58 -21.07
C PHE A 11 10.02 -40.82 -20.01
N LEU A 12 11.25 -41.24 -19.77
CA LEU A 12 12.25 -40.48 -19.03
C LEU A 12 12.96 -39.52 -20.00
N PHE A 13 12.68 -38.22 -19.89
CA PHE A 13 13.57 -37.19 -20.42
C PHE A 13 14.71 -36.99 -19.43
N ALA A 14 15.88 -37.55 -19.73
CA ALA A 14 17.13 -37.20 -19.09
C ALA A 14 17.72 -35.97 -19.81
N CYS A 15 17.87 -34.85 -19.09
CA CYS A 15 18.64 -33.71 -19.58
C CYS A 15 20.02 -33.71 -18.90
N ASN A 16 21.06 -33.79 -19.72
CA ASN A 16 22.47 -33.73 -19.37
C ASN A 16 22.80 -32.38 -18.72
N SER A 17 23.28 -32.41 -17.47
CA SER A 17 24.00 -31.28 -16.85
C SER A 17 25.49 -31.50 -17.05
N SER A 18 26.06 -30.80 -18.03
CA SER A 18 27.51 -30.67 -18.20
C SER A 18 28.08 -29.84 -17.04
N ASN A 19 28.95 -30.44 -16.23
CA ASN A 19 29.69 -29.76 -15.17
C ASN A 19 30.86 -28.96 -15.77
N ASP A 20 30.71 -27.64 -15.90
CA ASP A 20 31.85 -26.75 -16.05
C ASP A 20 32.32 -26.29 -14.67
N LYS A 21 33.50 -26.77 -14.28
CA LYS A 21 34.25 -26.25 -13.13
C LYS A 21 34.78 -24.86 -13.49
N GLN A 22 34.20 -23.81 -12.91
CA GLN A 22 34.88 -22.52 -12.78
C GLN A 22 35.57 -22.40 -11.42
N THR A 23 36.87 -22.18 -11.50
CA THR A 23 37.82 -21.96 -10.42
C THR A 23 37.46 -20.70 -9.63
N ILE A 24 37.18 -20.85 -8.33
CA ILE A 24 37.06 -19.74 -7.39
C ILE A 24 38.48 -19.25 -7.06
N ASN A 25 38.85 -18.08 -7.56
CA ASN A 25 39.99 -17.34 -7.05
C ASN A 25 39.55 -16.63 -5.76
N THR A 26 40.05 -17.11 -4.62
CA THR A 26 39.94 -16.44 -3.33
C THR A 26 40.74 -15.13 -3.38
N VAL A 27 40.05 -14.00 -3.30
CA VAL A 27 40.68 -12.69 -3.03
C VAL A 27 40.30 -12.29 -1.61
N ASN A 28 41.28 -12.37 -0.71
CA ASN A 28 41.28 -11.64 0.55
C ASN A 28 41.37 -10.15 0.24
N THR A 29 40.49 -9.33 0.81
CA THR A 29 40.79 -7.92 1.01
C THR A 29 40.10 -7.43 2.28
N ASP A 30 40.92 -7.12 3.27
CA ASP A 30 40.55 -6.40 4.48
C ASP A 30 40.03 -5.00 4.17
N SER A 31 39.05 -4.59 4.97
CA SER A 31 38.69 -3.22 5.37
C SER A 31 39.09 -2.07 4.44
N ASN A 32 38.10 -1.52 3.74
CA ASN A 32 37.96 -0.07 3.68
C ASN A 32 36.49 0.30 3.82
N THR A 33 36.22 0.88 4.99
CA THR A 33 35.04 1.66 5.38
C THR A 33 34.37 2.33 4.18
N LEU A 34 33.21 1.84 3.77
CA LEU A 34 32.23 2.67 3.10
C LEU A 34 31.64 3.58 4.18
N LYS A 35 32.28 4.73 4.41
CA LYS A 35 31.60 5.86 5.03
C LYS A 35 30.52 6.29 4.03
N THR A 36 29.35 5.68 4.10
CA THR A 36 28.13 6.34 3.68
C THR A 36 28.02 7.58 4.57
N SER A 37 28.49 8.71 4.06
CA SER A 37 27.97 9.99 4.49
C SER A 37 26.46 9.87 4.37
N ILE A 38 25.77 9.75 5.50
CA ILE A 38 24.35 9.98 5.59
C ILE A 38 24.21 11.45 5.20
N ASP A 39 23.98 11.68 3.91
CA ASP A 39 23.54 12.96 3.44
C ASP A 39 22.16 13.13 4.07
N SER A 40 22.10 13.92 5.14
CA SER A 40 20.87 14.27 5.84
C SER A 40 20.07 15.18 4.91
N THR A 41 19.55 14.57 3.84
CA THR A 41 18.52 15.18 3.03
C THR A 41 17.33 15.43 3.95
N PRO A 42 16.76 16.65 3.92
CA PRO A 42 15.58 16.96 4.69
C PRO A 42 14.50 15.88 4.52
N TYR A 43 13.87 15.49 5.62
CA TYR A 43 12.78 14.49 5.67
C TYR A 43 11.57 14.80 4.74
N LEU A 44 11.56 15.94 4.04
CA LEU A 44 10.34 16.60 3.56
C LEU A 44 10.03 16.43 2.09
N ASP A 45 11.01 16.01 1.29
CA ASP A 45 10.79 15.77 -0.14
C ASP A 45 10.63 14.26 -0.42
N GLN A 46 10.45 13.46 0.64
CA GLN A 46 10.21 12.03 0.51
C GLN A 46 8.81 11.80 -0.04
N ILE A 47 8.74 11.59 -1.35
CA ILE A 47 7.54 11.10 -2.01
C ILE A 47 7.34 9.66 -1.54
N ASP A 48 6.28 9.43 -0.76
CA ASP A 48 5.87 8.09 -0.39
C ASP A 48 5.37 7.38 -1.66
N THR A 49 5.98 6.25 -1.95
CA THR A 49 5.69 5.46 -3.15
C THR A 49 4.98 4.18 -2.74
N CYS A 50 3.72 4.02 -3.17
CA CYS A 50 2.86 2.90 -2.82
C CYS A 50 2.58 2.04 -4.04
N LEU A 51 3.02 0.78 -4.04
CA LEU A 51 2.72 -0.18 -5.10
C LEU A 51 1.24 -0.61 -5.02
N LEU A 52 0.50 -0.49 -6.13
CA LEU A 52 -0.94 -0.77 -6.16
C LEU A 52 -1.31 -2.03 -6.96
N GLY A 53 -0.39 -2.60 -7.73
CA GLY A 53 -0.75 -3.63 -8.72
C GLY A 53 -1.47 -2.99 -9.91
N ASP A 54 -2.18 -3.78 -10.71
CA ASP A 54 -2.96 -3.28 -11.85
C ASP A 54 -4.31 -2.72 -11.35
N ILE A 55 -4.47 -1.39 -11.32
CA ILE A 55 -5.70 -0.75 -10.83
C ILE A 55 -6.64 -0.29 -11.94
N ASN A 56 -6.22 -0.33 -13.21
CA ASN A 56 -7.00 0.11 -14.37
C ASN A 56 -7.20 -1.00 -15.44
N ALA A 57 -6.87 -2.25 -15.08
CA ALA A 57 -6.99 -3.46 -15.90
C ALA A 57 -6.18 -3.46 -17.21
N ASP A 58 -5.08 -2.69 -17.28
CA ASP A 58 -4.21 -2.61 -18.46
C ASP A 58 -3.03 -3.62 -18.43
N LYS A 59 -2.91 -4.41 -17.36
CA LYS A 59 -1.85 -5.41 -17.06
C LYS A 59 -0.48 -4.80 -16.75
N ILE A 60 -0.41 -3.50 -16.50
CA ILE A 60 0.78 -2.81 -16.02
C ILE A 60 0.63 -2.62 -14.51
N ILE A 61 1.74 -2.75 -13.79
CA ILE A 61 1.74 -2.54 -12.35
C ILE A 61 1.76 -1.04 -12.08
N ASP A 62 0.77 -0.58 -11.33
CA ASP A 62 0.59 0.82 -10.97
C ASP A 62 1.17 1.16 -9.60
N THR A 63 1.45 2.45 -9.44
CA THR A 63 2.00 3.05 -8.24
C THR A 63 1.26 4.36 -7.94
N ALA A 64 0.97 4.59 -6.66
CA ALA A 64 0.61 5.90 -6.15
C ALA A 64 1.84 6.62 -5.59
N PHE A 65 1.94 7.90 -5.90
CA PHE A 65 2.91 8.82 -5.34
C PHE A 65 2.16 9.77 -4.41
N VAL A 66 2.47 9.74 -3.12
CA VAL A 66 1.91 10.65 -2.13
C VAL A 66 2.92 11.75 -1.87
N LEU A 67 2.58 12.95 -2.31
CA LEU A 67 3.40 14.14 -2.14
C LEU A 67 3.01 14.83 -0.83
N PRO A 68 3.98 15.10 0.04
CA PRO A 68 3.74 15.80 1.31
C PRO A 68 3.36 17.27 1.07
N PRO A 69 2.75 17.95 2.07
CA PRO A 69 2.57 19.39 2.03
C PRO A 69 3.92 20.11 2.10
N LYS A 70 3.89 21.44 1.92
CA LYS A 70 5.05 22.28 2.23
C LYS A 70 5.05 22.59 3.72
N PHE A 71 6.20 22.48 4.36
CA PHE A 71 6.39 22.80 5.77
C PHE A 71 7.06 24.17 5.94
N GLU A 72 6.72 24.88 7.01
CA GLU A 72 7.33 26.18 7.34
C GLU A 72 8.79 26.02 7.75
N ASP A 73 9.07 25.03 8.61
CA ASP A 73 10.42 24.57 8.90
C ASP A 73 10.63 23.16 8.33
N PRO A 74 11.34 23.08 7.21
CA PRO A 74 11.88 21.84 6.67
C PRO A 74 12.52 20.87 7.69
N MET A 75 13.20 21.36 8.71
CA MET A 75 13.96 20.52 9.62
C MET A 75 13.14 20.01 10.81
N ASP A 76 11.94 20.54 11.03
CA ASP A 76 11.10 20.20 12.18
C ASP A 76 9.64 20.01 11.75
N ILE A 77 9.31 18.84 11.20
CA ILE A 77 7.94 18.49 10.78
C ILE A 77 6.98 18.19 11.94
N HIS A 78 7.50 18.03 13.15
CA HIS A 78 6.71 17.63 14.32
C HIS A 78 6.25 18.83 15.13
N ASN A 79 7.03 19.91 15.13
CA ASN A 79 6.66 21.19 15.75
C ASN A 79 6.43 22.30 14.73
N GLY A 80 6.86 22.13 13.48
CA GLY A 80 6.62 23.05 12.38
C GLY A 80 5.23 22.88 11.78
N GLY A 81 4.59 24.01 11.47
CA GLY A 81 3.34 24.03 10.73
C GLY A 81 3.54 23.73 9.24
N CYS A 82 2.44 23.46 8.56
CA CYS A 82 2.42 23.54 7.10
C CYS A 82 2.36 25.01 6.67
N VAL A 83 2.99 25.34 5.55
CA VAL A 83 2.99 26.71 5.01
C VAL A 83 1.55 27.19 4.82
N ASN A 84 1.20 28.34 5.41
CA ASN A 84 -0.15 28.92 5.40
C ASN A 84 -1.23 28.00 6.01
N ASP A 85 -0.87 27.17 6.99
CA ASP A 85 -1.75 26.15 7.60
C ASP A 85 -2.29 25.09 6.60
N ASP A 86 -1.72 25.00 5.40
CA ASP A 86 -2.17 24.07 4.35
C ASP A 86 -1.46 22.71 4.45
N CYS A 87 -1.94 21.87 5.36
CA CYS A 87 -1.49 20.47 5.46
C CYS A 87 -2.27 19.57 4.50
N THR A 88 -2.07 19.79 3.20
CA THR A 88 -2.70 19.00 2.13
C THR A 88 -1.68 18.13 1.41
N ILE A 89 -1.87 16.81 1.48
CA ILE A 89 -1.14 15.86 0.63
C ILE A 89 -1.77 15.79 -0.76
N LYS A 90 -0.97 15.44 -1.77
CA LYS A 90 -1.46 15.16 -3.13
C LYS A 90 -1.12 13.73 -3.52
N VAL A 91 -2.11 13.00 -4.03
CA VAL A 91 -1.91 11.63 -4.52
C VAL A 91 -1.97 11.63 -6.04
N ARG A 92 -0.91 11.11 -6.68
CA ARG A 92 -0.80 10.95 -8.14
C ARG A 92 -0.58 9.49 -8.49
N PHE A 93 -0.94 9.09 -9.72
CA PHE A 93 -0.86 7.71 -10.18
C PHE A 93 0.04 7.58 -11.41
N SER A 94 0.76 6.46 -11.53
CA SER A 94 1.65 6.16 -12.67
C SER A 94 0.94 5.99 -14.00
N ASN A 95 -0.32 5.54 -13.99
CA ASN A 95 -1.16 5.30 -15.17
C ASN A 95 -1.96 6.53 -15.64
N GLY A 96 -1.76 7.69 -15.03
CA GLY A 96 -2.46 8.92 -15.42
C GLY A 96 -3.92 9.00 -14.97
N LEU A 97 -4.38 8.12 -14.08
CA LEU A 97 -5.66 8.31 -13.39
C LEU A 97 -5.67 9.67 -12.66
N PRO A 98 -6.86 10.28 -12.46
CA PRO A 98 -6.99 11.59 -11.83
C PRO A 98 -6.27 11.65 -10.49
N GLN A 99 -5.47 12.70 -10.29
CA GLN A 99 -4.91 12.99 -8.97
C GLN A 99 -6.02 13.50 -8.03
N PHE A 100 -5.81 13.36 -6.72
CA PHE A 100 -6.66 14.00 -5.72
C PHE A 100 -5.82 14.59 -4.59
N SER A 101 -6.46 15.38 -3.74
CA SER A 101 -5.82 16.06 -2.61
C SER A 101 -6.57 15.75 -1.33
N PHE A 102 -5.84 15.63 -0.22
CA PHE A 102 -6.42 15.33 1.08
C PHE A 102 -5.81 16.25 2.14
N GLY A 103 -6.66 17.07 2.77
CA GLY A 103 -6.25 17.99 3.83
C GLY A 103 -6.11 17.29 5.19
N GLN A 104 -5.46 17.96 6.13
CA GLN A 104 -5.18 17.43 7.48
C GLN A 104 -4.31 16.17 7.45
N ALA A 105 -3.31 16.16 6.57
CA ALA A 105 -2.33 15.09 6.48
C ALA A 105 -0.94 15.65 6.13
N ILE A 106 0.09 15.00 6.64
CA ILE A 106 1.50 15.32 6.31
C ILE A 106 2.15 14.22 5.48
N SER A 107 1.57 13.02 5.45
CA SER A 107 1.98 11.87 4.65
C SER A 107 0.78 10.97 4.40
N GLY A 108 0.97 9.81 3.77
CA GLY A 108 -0.11 8.83 3.66
C GLY A 108 0.29 7.56 2.92
N ARG A 109 -0.45 6.49 3.20
CA ARG A 109 -0.33 5.21 2.50
C ARG A 109 -1.58 4.95 1.67
N VAL A 110 -1.39 4.53 0.42
CA VAL A 110 -2.47 4.20 -0.51
C VAL A 110 -2.42 2.71 -0.82
N TYR A 111 -3.58 2.06 -0.81
CA TYR A 111 -3.72 0.64 -1.10
C TYR A 111 -4.78 0.41 -2.15
N ASN A 112 -4.54 -0.56 -3.03
CA ASN A 112 -5.56 -1.13 -3.90
C ASN A 112 -6.44 -2.09 -3.08
N ILE A 113 -7.77 -1.91 -3.13
CA ILE A 113 -8.74 -2.79 -2.47
C ILE A 113 -9.66 -3.53 -3.45
N GLN A 114 -9.18 -3.66 -4.69
CA GLN A 114 -9.81 -4.29 -5.85
C GLN A 114 -10.97 -3.48 -6.44
N ASP A 115 -11.37 -3.87 -7.65
CA ASP A 115 -12.58 -3.39 -8.34
C ASP A 115 -13.83 -4.02 -7.71
N ILE A 116 -14.43 -3.31 -6.76
CA ILE A 116 -15.59 -3.71 -5.95
C ILE A 116 -16.88 -3.48 -6.73
N ASP A 117 -16.97 -2.39 -7.51
CA ASP A 117 -18.20 -2.03 -8.22
C ASP A 117 -18.28 -2.53 -9.67
N LYS A 118 -17.19 -3.11 -10.19
CA LYS A 118 -17.06 -3.74 -11.50
C LYS A 118 -17.09 -2.74 -12.66
N ASP A 119 -16.48 -1.57 -12.49
CA ASP A 119 -16.33 -0.55 -13.53
C ASP A 119 -14.99 -0.63 -14.28
N GLY A 120 -14.07 -1.50 -13.85
CA GLY A 120 -12.74 -1.69 -14.44
C GLY A 120 -11.65 -0.87 -13.77
N ILE A 121 -11.98 -0.03 -12.79
CA ILE A 121 -11.03 0.69 -11.94
C ILE A 121 -11.13 0.13 -10.52
N SER A 122 -9.99 -0.15 -9.89
CA SER A 122 -10.01 -0.58 -8.50
C SER A 122 -10.34 0.58 -7.56
N GLU A 123 -11.16 0.31 -6.55
CA GLU A 123 -11.25 1.19 -5.39
C GLU A 123 -9.91 1.25 -4.64
N ILE A 124 -9.70 2.37 -3.96
CA ILE A 124 -8.50 2.60 -3.16
C ILE A 124 -8.83 2.93 -1.71
N LEU A 125 -7.86 2.62 -0.85
CA LEU A 125 -7.84 3.00 0.56
C LEU A 125 -6.69 3.97 0.81
N LEU A 126 -6.99 5.16 1.30
CA LEU A 126 -6.01 6.11 1.84
C LEU A 126 -5.99 6.02 3.37
N CYS A 127 -4.80 5.83 3.92
CA CYS A 127 -4.49 6.00 5.33
C CYS A 127 -3.64 7.27 5.48
N PRO A 128 -4.24 8.43 5.79
CA PRO A 128 -3.50 9.67 5.97
C PRO A 128 -2.62 9.59 7.22
N GLY A 129 -1.39 10.05 7.08
CA GLY A 129 -0.43 10.17 8.16
C GLY A 129 -0.55 11.53 8.83
N TRP A 130 -0.54 11.51 10.17
CA TRP A 130 -0.49 12.69 11.02
C TRP A 130 0.52 12.45 12.14
N PHE A 131 1.18 13.50 12.60
CA PHE A 131 2.19 13.40 13.67
C PHE A 131 1.57 13.37 15.08
N GLN A 132 0.32 13.82 15.23
CA GLN A 132 -0.36 13.85 16.53
C GLN A 132 -1.20 12.60 16.76
N GLY A 133 -0.65 11.67 17.52
CA GLY A 133 -1.35 10.48 17.97
C GLY A 133 -1.52 9.39 16.92
N CYS A 134 -1.99 8.24 17.38
CA CYS A 134 -2.08 7.04 16.56
C CYS A 134 -3.48 6.77 16.01
N TRP A 135 -4.49 7.49 16.47
CA TRP A 135 -5.87 7.31 16.01
C TRP A 135 -6.09 8.05 14.70
N GLY A 136 -6.46 7.31 13.66
CA GLY A 136 -6.73 7.84 12.33
C GLY A 136 -7.93 7.18 11.67
N LEU A 137 -8.12 7.50 10.39
CA LEU A 137 -9.18 6.96 9.56
C LEU A 137 -8.61 6.25 8.35
N MET A 138 -9.01 5.01 8.13
CA MET A 138 -9.03 4.41 6.80
C MET A 138 -10.10 5.12 5.98
N ARG A 139 -9.75 5.69 4.83
CA ARG A 139 -10.68 6.39 3.93
C ARG A 139 -10.74 5.69 2.58
N PHE A 140 -11.95 5.40 2.14
CA PHE A 140 -12.20 4.56 0.97
C PHE A 140 -12.74 5.38 -0.18
N TYR A 141 -12.14 5.25 -1.35
CA TYR A 141 -12.46 6.05 -2.54
C TYR A 141 -12.75 5.16 -3.75
N SER A 142 -13.70 5.61 -4.56
CA SER A 142 -14.04 5.05 -5.87
C SER A 142 -13.90 6.18 -6.91
N LEU A 143 -13.49 5.85 -8.12
CA LEU A 143 -13.29 6.83 -9.19
C LEU A 143 -14.58 7.00 -9.98
N LYS A 144 -15.21 8.17 -9.89
CA LYS A 144 -16.46 8.46 -10.60
C LYS A 144 -16.37 9.76 -11.36
N ASN A 145 -16.81 9.74 -12.62
CA ASN A 145 -16.79 10.93 -13.47
C ASN A 145 -15.42 11.63 -13.47
N ASN A 146 -14.33 10.83 -13.48
CA ASN A 146 -12.96 11.32 -13.43
C ASN A 146 -12.57 12.06 -12.13
N VAL A 147 -13.26 11.78 -11.02
CA VAL A 147 -13.01 12.33 -9.68
C VAL A 147 -13.03 11.21 -8.64
N TRP A 148 -12.06 11.19 -7.73
CA TRP A 148 -12.07 10.26 -6.60
C TRP A 148 -13.07 10.73 -5.55
N GLU A 149 -14.10 9.92 -5.29
CA GLU A 149 -15.15 10.21 -4.31
C GLU A 149 -15.02 9.30 -3.09
N GLU A 150 -14.97 9.88 -1.89
CA GLU A 150 -14.98 9.09 -0.65
C GLU A 150 -16.36 8.43 -0.49
N PHE A 151 -16.40 7.10 -0.46
CA PHE A 151 -17.62 6.34 -0.22
C PHE A 151 -17.75 5.84 1.22
N GLY A 152 -16.69 5.91 2.01
CA GLY A 152 -16.78 5.67 3.45
C GLY A 152 -15.43 5.76 4.17
N SER A 153 -15.48 5.56 5.48
CA SER A 153 -14.30 5.52 6.34
C SER A 153 -14.48 4.61 7.54
N ALA A 154 -13.38 4.15 8.12
CA ALA A 154 -13.33 3.32 9.32
C ALA A 154 -12.17 3.75 10.21
N ARG A 155 -12.32 3.63 11.54
CA ARG A 155 -11.25 4.01 12.47
C ARG A 155 -10.13 2.99 12.45
N ALA A 156 -8.90 3.48 12.57
CA ALA A 156 -7.74 2.62 12.74
C ALA A 156 -6.75 3.24 13.72
N TYR A 157 -6.05 2.38 14.45
CA TYR A 157 -4.84 2.75 15.14
C TYR A 157 -3.65 2.55 14.19
N MET A 158 -3.12 3.64 13.67
CA MET A 158 -2.19 3.69 12.53
C MET A 158 -0.71 3.51 12.90
N CYS A 159 -0.39 3.52 14.20
CA CYS A 159 0.97 3.30 14.71
C CYS A 159 1.35 1.82 14.78
N ASP A 160 0.40 0.90 14.58
CA ASP A 160 0.71 -0.51 14.49
C ASP A 160 1.28 -0.83 13.11
N ASP A 161 2.24 -1.76 13.04
CA ASP A 161 2.80 -2.29 11.79
C ASP A 161 1.87 -3.29 11.07
N GLU A 162 0.55 -3.19 11.31
CA GLU A 162 -0.45 -4.04 10.66
C GLU A 162 -0.61 -3.67 9.18
N ASN A 163 -0.76 -4.68 8.33
CA ASN A 163 -1.16 -4.45 6.94
C ASN A 163 -2.64 -4.01 6.89
N ILE A 164 -2.85 -2.69 6.86
CA ILE A 164 -4.19 -2.10 6.92
C ILE A 164 -5.10 -2.57 5.76
N ALA A 165 -4.54 -2.92 4.59
CA ALA A 165 -5.34 -3.43 3.47
C ALA A 165 -6.01 -4.78 3.78
N GLU A 166 -5.38 -5.64 4.59
CA GLU A 166 -5.94 -6.95 4.99
C GLU A 166 -7.16 -6.84 5.91
N ARG A 167 -7.42 -5.64 6.43
CA ARG A 167 -8.62 -5.36 7.26
C ARG A 167 -9.88 -5.21 6.42
N VAL A 168 -9.77 -5.18 5.09
CA VAL A 168 -10.88 -5.01 4.15
C VAL A 168 -11.30 -6.36 3.58
N ARG A 169 -12.59 -6.67 3.70
CA ARG A 169 -13.21 -7.87 3.12
C ARG A 169 -14.34 -7.46 2.18
N ILE A 170 -14.20 -7.82 0.90
CA ILE A 170 -15.26 -7.62 -0.09
C ILE A 170 -16.38 -8.63 0.17
N ILE A 171 -17.62 -8.15 0.29
CA ILE A 171 -18.79 -9.00 0.57
C ILE A 171 -19.53 -9.30 -0.73
N ASN A 172 -19.81 -8.26 -1.51
CA ASN A 172 -20.43 -8.35 -2.83
C ASN A 172 -20.18 -7.03 -3.58
N LYS A 173 -20.74 -6.92 -4.78
CA LYS A 173 -20.69 -5.68 -5.56
C LYS A 173 -21.19 -4.51 -4.71
N LYS A 174 -20.36 -3.47 -4.58
CA LYS A 174 -20.63 -2.25 -3.80
C LYS A 174 -20.70 -2.42 -2.27
N THR A 175 -20.25 -3.53 -1.70
CA THR A 175 -20.24 -3.71 -0.23
C THR A 175 -18.93 -4.30 0.27
N ILE A 176 -18.36 -3.65 1.28
CA ILE A 176 -17.19 -4.14 2.03
C ILE A 176 -17.50 -4.21 3.52
N ASP A 177 -16.87 -5.16 4.19
CA ASP A 177 -16.70 -5.18 5.65
C ASP A 177 -15.27 -4.77 5.96
N VAL A 178 -15.10 -3.92 6.97
CA VAL A 178 -13.80 -3.43 7.42
C VAL A 178 -13.65 -3.70 8.90
N SER A 179 -12.55 -4.31 9.31
CA SER A 179 -12.19 -4.42 10.72
C SER A 179 -11.69 -3.05 11.19
N GLU A 180 -12.46 -2.31 12.00
CA GLU A 180 -12.10 -0.99 12.54
C GLU A 180 -11.64 -1.09 14.00
N ASP A 181 -10.79 -0.16 14.44
CA ASP A 181 -10.41 -0.03 15.86
C ASP A 181 -11.42 0.85 16.60
N ILE A 182 -11.85 0.42 17.78
CA ILE A 182 -12.65 1.22 18.71
C ILE A 182 -12.09 1.10 20.12
N LEU A 183 -12.47 2.03 20.99
CA LEU A 183 -12.37 1.85 22.43
C LEU A 183 -13.68 1.23 22.92
N ASP A 184 -13.59 0.19 23.74
CA ASP A 184 -14.75 -0.36 24.43
C ASP A 184 -15.09 0.43 25.71
N ASP A 185 -16.08 -0.05 26.46
CA ASP A 185 -16.55 0.63 27.69
C ASP A 185 -15.48 0.66 28.81
N THR A 186 -14.44 -0.17 28.68
CA THR A 186 -13.29 -0.21 29.60
C THR A 186 -12.10 0.61 29.10
N SER A 187 -12.27 1.34 27.98
CA SER A 187 -11.19 2.05 27.28
C SER A 187 -10.10 1.13 26.70
N GLU A 188 -10.40 -0.15 26.50
CA GLU A 188 -9.51 -1.07 25.79
C GLU A 188 -9.73 -0.97 24.28
N ARG A 189 -8.63 -1.09 23.53
CA ARG A 189 -8.67 -1.09 22.06
C ARG A 189 -9.13 -2.44 21.57
N VAL A 190 -10.30 -2.48 20.93
CA VAL A 190 -10.87 -3.70 20.34
C VAL A 190 -11.17 -3.51 18.86
N LYS A 191 -11.24 -4.63 18.11
CA LYS A 191 -11.64 -4.63 16.69
C LYS A 191 -13.15 -4.83 16.57
N ARG A 192 -13.79 -4.09 15.66
CA ARG A 192 -15.19 -4.24 15.30
C ARG A 192 -15.33 -4.32 13.78
N THR A 193 -16.23 -5.18 13.30
CA THR A 193 -16.59 -5.16 11.87
C THR A 193 -17.54 -3.99 11.58
N LYS A 194 -17.16 -3.12 10.64
CA LYS A 194 -17.99 -2.06 10.08
C LYS A 194 -18.32 -2.38 8.63
N ARG A 195 -19.60 -2.39 8.29
CA ARG A 195 -20.04 -2.51 6.90
C ARG A 195 -20.08 -1.14 6.23
N ILE A 196 -19.51 -1.04 5.04
CA ILE A 196 -19.49 0.18 4.21
C ILE A 196 -20.07 -0.15 2.84
N PHE A 197 -20.90 0.76 2.33
CA PHE A 197 -21.58 0.63 1.04
C PHE A 197 -21.06 1.70 0.09
N LEU A 198 -20.68 1.30 -1.12
CA LEU A 198 -20.34 2.24 -2.18
C LEU A 198 -21.62 2.97 -2.60
N LYS A 199 -21.57 4.29 -2.65
CA LYS A 199 -22.70 5.12 -3.10
C LYS A 199 -22.93 4.86 -4.60
N ASN A 200 -24.14 5.13 -5.10
CA ASN A 200 -24.41 5.12 -6.54
C ASN A 200 -23.86 6.37 -7.20
#